data_AF-A0A945LVJ2-F1
#
_entry.id   AF-A0A945LVJ2-F1
#
_cell.length_a   1.000
_cell.length_b   1.000
_cell.length_c   1.000
_cell.angle_alpha   90.00
_cell.angle_beta   90.00
_cell.angle_gamma   90.00
#
_symmetry.space_group_name_H-M   'P 1'
#
loop_
_entity.id
_entity.type
_entity.pdbx_description
1 polymer ?
#
loop_
_entity_poly.entity_id
_entity_poly.type
_entity_poly.pdbx_seq_one_letter_code
_entity_poly.pdbx_strand_id
1 'polypeptide(L)'
;MSLTTFIGVLLGFGLFAGAVMLSTDNYWIFLNFPSLVMVTGGVFSSTLISFEIRYVWLAIKNIGFILITPKVGRYLLNFEVGRMIRWGYLMQSKGIPALETETKKAKKQDPFINFAIELLITGYPGDNLRAVLENTVETTFGRNMVQVNVLKFMASAAPAFGMIGTLVGLMVMLDTMGGDPTKLGPGLAVALCTTLYGV
;
A
#
# COMPACT_ATOMS: atom_id res chain seq x y z
N MET A 1 -12.74 0.73 10.45
CA MET A 1 -12.06 1.64 9.50
C MET A 1 -11.03 2.46 10.27
N SER A 2 -9.83 2.68 9.72
CA SER A 2 -8.93 3.68 10.30
C SER A 2 -9.51 5.05 10.00
N LEU A 3 -10.37 5.53 10.92
CA LEU A 3 -11.11 6.78 10.76
C LEU A 3 -10.17 7.94 10.35
N THR A 4 -8.96 7.95 10.91
CA THR A 4 -7.90 8.90 10.58
C THR A 4 -7.46 8.85 9.11
N THR A 5 -7.21 7.66 8.54
CA THR A 5 -6.79 7.53 7.14
C THR A 5 -7.91 7.98 6.20
N PHE A 6 -9.14 7.59 6.51
CA PHE A 6 -10.31 7.99 5.72
C PHE A 6 -10.55 9.50 5.75
N ILE A 7 -10.51 10.12 6.94
CA ILE A 7 -10.61 11.57 7.10
C ILE A 7 -9.46 12.28 6.39
N GLY A 8 -8.23 11.77 6.48
CA GLY A 8 -7.07 12.37 5.82
C GLY A 8 -7.21 12.40 4.29
N VAL A 9 -7.64 11.29 3.69
CA VAL A 9 -7.92 11.23 2.24
C VAL A 9 -9.05 12.20 1.86
N LEU A 10 -10.16 12.21 2.61
CA LEU A 10 -11.27 13.13 2.36
C LEU A 10 -10.87 14.60 2.49
N LEU A 11 -10.07 14.98 3.48
CA LEU A 11 -9.59 16.35 3.65
C LEU A 11 -8.65 16.74 2.51
N GLY A 12 -7.72 15.85 2.11
CA GLY A 12 -6.80 16.12 1.00
C GLY A 12 -7.54 16.39 -0.31
N PHE A 13 -8.41 15.47 -0.72
CA PHE A 13 -9.22 15.65 -1.94
C PHE A 13 -10.24 16.78 -1.79
N GLY A 14 -10.84 16.96 -0.62
CA GLY A 14 -11.83 18.01 -0.35
C GLY A 14 -11.25 19.42 -0.42
N LEU A 15 -10.05 19.64 0.14
CA LEU A 15 -9.35 20.92 0.04
C LEU A 15 -8.95 21.23 -1.41
N PHE A 16 -8.46 20.23 -2.14
CA PHE A 16 -8.15 20.38 -3.56
C PHE A 16 -9.38 20.71 -4.40
N ALA A 17 -10.46 19.92 -4.28
CA ALA A 17 -11.70 20.15 -5.00
C ALA A 17 -12.35 21.48 -4.62
N GLY A 18 -12.32 21.86 -3.33
CA GLY A 18 -12.80 23.16 -2.86
C GLY A 18 -12.02 24.32 -3.45
N ALA A 19 -10.68 24.22 -3.55
CA ALA A 19 -9.86 25.24 -4.19
C ALA A 19 -10.20 25.39 -5.69
N VAL A 20 -10.43 24.29 -6.39
CA VAL A 20 -10.87 24.29 -7.80
C VAL A 20 -12.25 24.94 -7.94
N MET A 21 -13.21 24.59 -7.08
CA MET A 21 -14.57 25.16 -7.06
C MET A 21 -14.59 26.66 -6.81
N LEU A 22 -13.69 27.17 -5.96
CA LEU A 22 -13.59 28.61 -5.70
C LEU A 22 -12.88 29.37 -6.83
N SER A 23 -12.07 28.68 -7.65
CA SER A 23 -11.22 29.33 -8.64
C SER A 23 -11.85 29.42 -10.03
N THR A 24 -12.78 28.54 -10.40
CA THR A 24 -13.30 28.43 -11.78
C THR A 24 -14.64 27.71 -11.84
N ASP A 25 -15.54 28.15 -12.73
CA ASP A 25 -16.85 27.50 -12.98
C ASP A 25 -16.77 26.30 -13.95
N ASN A 26 -15.71 26.23 -14.75
CA ASN A 26 -15.49 25.17 -15.74
C ASN A 26 -14.51 24.10 -15.25
N TYR A 27 -15.03 23.09 -14.56
CA TYR A 27 -14.25 21.98 -13.99
C TYR A 27 -13.62 21.04 -15.01
N TRP A 28 -14.17 20.97 -16.23
CA TRP A 28 -13.71 20.05 -17.27
C TRP A 28 -12.29 20.34 -17.76
N ILE A 29 -11.78 21.54 -17.50
CA ILE A 29 -10.42 21.96 -17.88
C ILE A 29 -9.35 21.11 -17.18
N PHE A 30 -9.64 20.62 -15.97
CA PHE A 30 -8.72 19.79 -15.18
C PHE A 30 -8.78 18.31 -15.57
N LEU A 31 -9.60 17.90 -16.54
CA LEU A 31 -9.72 16.52 -17.02
C LEU A 31 -9.17 16.43 -18.46
N ASN A 32 -7.86 16.20 -18.56
CA ASN A 32 -7.17 16.00 -19.83
C ASN A 32 -6.81 14.52 -20.01
N PHE A 33 -7.52 13.84 -20.92
CA PHE A 33 -7.31 12.41 -21.18
C PHE A 33 -5.88 12.08 -21.65
N PRO A 34 -5.27 12.79 -22.63
CA PRO A 34 -3.87 12.60 -22.99
C PRO A 34 -2.90 12.67 -21.80
N SER A 35 -3.04 13.69 -20.93
CA SER A 35 -2.20 13.86 -19.75
C SER A 35 -2.36 12.69 -18.77
N LEU A 36 -3.59 12.23 -18.56
CA LEU A 36 -3.88 11.11 -17.66
C LEU A 36 -3.24 9.82 -18.17
N VAL A 37 -3.37 9.53 -19.46
CA VAL A 37 -2.77 8.33 -20.09
C VAL A 37 -1.25 8.38 -20.00
N MET A 38 -0.62 9.53 -20.23
CA MET A 38 0.84 9.66 -20.13
C MET A 38 1.35 9.40 -18.72
N VAL A 39 0.73 9.99 -17.69
CA VAL A 39 1.18 9.83 -16.30
C VAL A 39 0.85 8.44 -15.79
N THR A 40 -0.42 8.03 -15.84
CA THR A 40 -0.85 6.74 -15.28
C THR A 40 -0.29 5.57 -16.08
N GLY A 41 -0.29 5.65 -17.42
CA GLY A 41 0.28 4.64 -18.29
C GLY A 41 1.79 4.56 -18.17
N GLY A 42 2.48 5.70 -18.01
CA GLY A 42 3.91 5.76 -17.75
C GLY A 42 4.31 5.10 -16.42
N VAL A 43 3.63 5.48 -15.33
CA VAL A 43 3.83 4.89 -14.00
C VAL A 43 3.54 3.40 -14.00
N PHE A 44 2.44 2.98 -14.62
CA PHE A 44 2.10 1.57 -14.71
C PHE A 44 3.15 0.79 -15.50
N SER A 45 3.57 1.32 -16.66
CA SER A 45 4.59 0.68 -17.50
C SER A 45 5.96 0.59 -16.81
N SER A 46 6.42 1.66 -16.15
CA SER A 46 7.68 1.64 -15.40
C SER A 46 7.65 0.66 -14.23
N THR A 47 6.48 0.52 -13.60
CA THR A 47 6.26 -0.43 -12.50
C THR A 47 6.32 -1.87 -13.02
N LEU A 48 5.74 -2.16 -14.18
CA LEU A 48 5.83 -3.48 -14.83
C LEU A 48 7.24 -3.84 -15.29
N ILE A 49 8.06 -2.84 -15.65
CA ILE A 49 9.48 -3.05 -15.95
C ILE A 49 10.27 -3.40 -14.69
N SER A 50 9.90 -2.78 -13.56
CA SER A 50 10.68 -2.88 -12.31
C SER A 50 10.25 -4.05 -11.41
N PHE A 51 9.02 -4.54 -11.54
CA PHE A 51 8.43 -5.56 -10.67
C PHE A 51 7.65 -6.61 -11.45
N GLU A 52 7.57 -7.83 -10.90
CA GLU A 52 6.74 -8.87 -11.50
C GLU A 52 5.25 -8.51 -11.43
N ILE A 53 4.53 -8.77 -12.54
CA ILE A 53 3.10 -8.49 -12.70
C ILE A 53 2.22 -9.01 -11.55
N ARG A 54 2.59 -10.15 -10.94
CA ARG A 54 1.86 -10.75 -9.82
C ARG A 54 1.85 -9.83 -8.61
N TYR A 55 2.99 -9.21 -8.27
CA TYR A 55 3.09 -8.30 -7.14
C TYR A 55 2.42 -6.96 -7.42
N VAL A 56 2.44 -6.50 -8.67
CA VAL A 56 1.74 -5.25 -9.08
C VAL A 56 0.24 -5.37 -8.89
N TRP A 57 -0.38 -6.45 -9.37
CA TRP A 57 -1.81 -6.70 -9.16
C TRP A 57 -2.18 -6.84 -7.69
N LEU A 58 -1.34 -7.55 -6.92
CA LEU A 58 -1.54 -7.75 -5.48
C LEU A 58 -1.46 -6.41 -4.72
N ALA A 59 -0.51 -5.54 -5.08
CA ALA A 59 -0.36 -4.21 -4.51
C ALA A 59 -1.59 -3.33 -4.78
N ILE A 60 -2.07 -3.28 -6.03
CA ILE A 60 -3.28 -2.52 -6.42
C ILE A 60 -4.50 -3.03 -5.65
N LYS A 61 -4.70 -4.35 -5.58
CA LYS A 61 -5.81 -4.95 -4.81
C LYS A 61 -5.74 -4.56 -3.34
N ASN A 62 -4.54 -4.43 -2.79
CA ASN A 62 -4.31 -4.12 -1.39
C ASN A 62 -4.52 -2.65 -1.03
N ILE A 63 -4.64 -1.75 -2.02
CA ILE A 63 -5.05 -0.36 -1.78
C ILE A 63 -6.42 -0.30 -1.08
N GLY A 64 -7.37 -1.15 -1.49
CA GLY A 64 -8.69 -1.21 -0.85
C GLY A 64 -8.65 -1.63 0.62
N PHE A 65 -7.63 -2.39 1.02
CA PHE A 65 -7.44 -2.82 2.41
C PHE A 65 -6.85 -1.72 3.31
N ILE A 66 -6.30 -0.64 2.73
CA ILE A 66 -5.77 0.51 3.49
C ILE A 66 -6.86 1.20 4.34
N LEU A 67 -8.11 1.13 3.89
CA LEU A 67 -9.27 1.70 4.60
C LEU A 67 -9.75 0.83 5.78
N ILE A 68 -9.24 -0.41 5.88
CA ILE A 68 -9.58 -1.35 6.95
C ILE A 68 -8.66 -1.07 8.15
N THR A 69 -9.24 -1.03 9.35
CA THR A 69 -8.44 -0.79 10.57
C THR A 69 -7.43 -1.91 10.76
N PRO A 70 -6.16 -1.59 11.06
CA PRO A 70 -5.22 -2.56 11.58
C PRO A 70 -5.83 -3.23 12.82
N LYS A 71 -5.99 -4.56 12.79
CA LYS A 71 -6.56 -5.32 13.92
C LYS A 71 -5.63 -5.33 15.15
N VAL A 72 -4.40 -4.85 15.00
CA VAL A 72 -3.37 -4.80 16.04
C VAL A 72 -3.53 -3.51 16.85
N GLY A 73 -4.18 -3.62 18.00
CA GLY A 73 -4.29 -2.54 19.00
C GLY A 73 -3.61 -2.89 20.31
N ARG A 74 -3.42 -1.90 21.19
CA ARG A 74 -2.83 -2.10 22.54
C ARG A 74 -3.55 -3.20 23.33
N TYR A 75 -4.87 -3.27 23.22
CA TYR A 75 -5.68 -4.31 23.87
C TYR A 75 -5.29 -5.71 23.41
N LEU A 76 -5.17 -5.91 22.08
CA LEU A 76 -4.79 -7.21 21.52
C LEU A 76 -3.37 -7.60 21.96
N LEU A 77 -2.41 -6.66 21.91
CA LEU A 77 -1.04 -6.90 22.37
C LEU A 77 -0.99 -7.36 23.84
N ASN A 78 -1.68 -6.64 24.73
CA ASN A 78 -1.74 -7.01 26.15
C ASN A 78 -2.42 -8.37 26.35
N PHE A 79 -3.47 -8.66 25.58
CA PHE A 79 -4.16 -9.94 25.61
C PHE A 79 -3.26 -11.09 25.15
N GLU A 80 -2.49 -10.92 24.07
CA GLU A 80 -1.53 -11.92 23.59
C GLU A 80 -0.40 -12.16 24.60
N VAL A 81 0.13 -11.11 25.26
CA VAL A 81 1.11 -11.28 26.35
C VAL A 81 0.51 -12.10 27.50
N GLY A 82 -0.70 -11.77 27.94
CA GLY A 82 -1.39 -12.53 28.99
C GLY A 82 -1.64 -13.98 28.59
N ARG A 83 -1.98 -14.24 27.32
CA ARG A 83 -2.12 -15.58 26.76
C ARG A 83 -0.82 -16.37 26.85
N MET A 84 0.32 -15.77 26.48
CA MET A 84 1.64 -16.43 26.56
C MET A 84 2.04 -16.75 28.01
N ILE A 85 1.79 -15.84 28.96
CA ILE A 85 2.04 -16.09 30.39
C ILE A 85 1.19 -17.26 30.90
N ARG A 86 -0.10 -17.30 30.57
CA ARG A 86 -1.01 -18.39 30.96
C ARG A 86 -0.54 -19.73 30.41
N TRP A 87 -0.09 -19.77 29.16
CA TRP A 87 0.47 -20.98 28.55
C TRP A 87 1.77 -21.43 29.22
N GLY A 88 2.62 -20.49 29.65
CA GLY A 88 3.80 -20.79 30.47
C GLY A 88 3.44 -21.50 31.79
N TYR A 89 2.48 -20.97 32.55
CA TYR A 89 1.99 -21.61 33.78
C TYR A 89 1.34 -22.97 33.53
N LEU A 90 0.58 -23.11 32.43
CA LEU A 90 -0.06 -24.36 32.06
C LEU A 90 0.98 -25.44 31.71
N MET A 91 2.02 -25.06 30.97
CA MET A 91 3.13 -25.93 30.63
C MET A 91 3.89 -26.41 31.87
N GLN A 92 4.16 -25.52 32.84
CA GLN A 92 4.81 -25.89 34.11
C GLN A 92 3.95 -26.83 34.97
N SER A 93 2.64 -26.61 35.01
CA SER A 93 1.74 -27.36 35.91
C SER A 93 1.26 -28.69 35.34
N LYS A 94 1.01 -28.77 34.03
CA LYS A 94 0.32 -29.90 33.39
C LYS A 94 1.01 -30.41 32.12
N GLY A 95 2.12 -29.80 31.70
CA GLY A 95 2.91 -30.22 30.54
C GLY A 95 2.25 -30.00 29.18
N ILE A 96 2.84 -30.60 28.15
CA ILE A 96 2.46 -30.46 26.73
C ILE A 96 0.99 -30.84 26.43
N PRO A 97 0.43 -31.94 26.98
CA PRO A 97 -0.95 -32.34 26.65
C PRO A 97 -2.00 -31.31 27.05
N ALA A 98 -1.77 -30.58 28.14
CA ALA A 98 -2.65 -29.51 28.59
C ALA A 98 -2.54 -28.29 27.67
N LEU A 99 -1.33 -27.95 27.23
CA LEU A 99 -1.11 -26.88 26.26
C LEU A 99 -1.80 -27.20 24.92
N GLU A 100 -1.72 -28.43 24.42
CA GLU A 100 -2.41 -28.85 23.20
C GLU A 100 -3.94 -28.70 23.31
N THR A 101 -4.52 -29.03 24.47
CA THR A 101 -5.96 -28.94 24.70
C THR A 101 -6.44 -27.49 24.71
N GLU A 102 -5.71 -26.59 25.36
CA GLU A 102 -6.05 -25.16 25.39
C GLU A 102 -5.79 -24.47 24.06
N THR A 103 -4.75 -24.88 23.34
CA THR A 103 -4.39 -24.31 22.04
C THR A 103 -5.28 -24.78 20.90
N LYS A 104 -5.94 -25.94 20.98
CA LYS A 104 -7.01 -26.33 20.04
C LYS A 104 -8.11 -25.27 19.90
N LYS A 105 -8.37 -24.49 20.96
CA LYS A 105 -9.31 -23.35 20.94
C LYS A 105 -8.73 -22.14 20.21
N ALA A 106 -7.42 -21.90 20.35
CA ALA A 106 -6.67 -20.88 19.61
C ALA A 106 -6.43 -21.28 18.13
N LYS A 107 -6.54 -22.57 17.80
CA LYS A 107 -6.24 -23.12 16.48
C LYS A 107 -7.05 -22.51 15.34
N LYS A 108 -8.23 -21.98 15.66
CA LYS A 108 -9.10 -21.32 14.69
C LYS A 108 -8.81 -19.83 14.49
N GLN A 109 -7.90 -19.24 15.26
CA GLN A 109 -7.72 -17.79 15.29
C GLN A 109 -6.47 -17.30 14.55
N ASP A 110 -5.34 -18.04 14.61
CA ASP A 110 -4.07 -17.58 14.01
C ASP A 110 -3.21 -18.74 13.46
N PRO A 111 -2.94 -18.80 12.15
CA PRO A 111 -2.06 -19.79 11.54
C PRO A 111 -0.62 -19.81 12.08
N PHE A 112 -0.07 -18.65 12.49
CA PHE A 112 1.30 -18.55 13.00
C PHE A 112 1.44 -19.24 14.35
N ILE A 113 0.48 -18.99 15.25
CA ILE A 113 0.41 -19.63 16.56
C ILE A 113 0.31 -21.15 16.41
N ASN A 114 -0.50 -21.64 15.46
CA ASN A 114 -0.65 -23.06 15.19
C ASN A 114 0.65 -23.72 14.78
N PHE A 115 1.35 -23.08 13.85
CA PHE A 115 2.64 -23.55 13.37
C PHE A 115 3.66 -23.64 14.51
N ALA A 116 3.70 -22.64 15.39
CA ALA A 116 4.58 -22.63 16.57
C ALA A 116 4.28 -23.78 17.54
N ILE A 117 2.99 -24.04 17.82
CA ILE A 117 2.57 -25.09 18.76
C ILE A 117 2.83 -26.47 18.17
N GLU A 118 2.58 -26.67 16.87
CA GLU A 118 2.87 -27.94 16.20
C GLU A 118 4.36 -28.29 16.28
N LEU A 119 5.25 -27.31 15.99
CA LEU A 119 6.69 -27.51 16.15
C LEU A 119 7.08 -27.83 17.60
N LEU A 120 6.48 -27.16 18.58
CA LEU A 120 6.72 -27.42 20.00
C LEU A 120 6.30 -28.84 20.41
N ILE A 121 5.13 -29.31 19.96
CA ILE A 121 4.63 -30.66 20.27
C ILE A 121 5.52 -31.74 19.64
N THR A 122 6.08 -31.49 18.45
CA THR A 122 7.01 -32.43 17.81
C THR A 122 8.38 -32.53 18.50
N GLY A 123 8.63 -31.74 19.55
CA GLY A 123 9.83 -31.85 20.37
C GLY A 123 11.05 -31.09 19.82
N TYR A 124 10.85 -30.08 18.97
CA TYR A 124 11.95 -29.21 18.54
C TYR A 124 12.61 -28.52 19.75
N PRO A 125 13.95 -28.46 19.80
CA PRO A 125 14.64 -27.74 20.88
C PRO A 125 14.32 -26.25 20.81
N GLY A 126 14.25 -25.60 21.98
CA GLY A 126 13.74 -24.22 22.12
C GLY A 126 14.47 -23.19 21.26
N ASP A 127 15.79 -23.31 21.13
CA ASP A 127 16.61 -22.38 20.34
C ASP A 127 16.33 -22.53 18.84
N ASN A 128 16.18 -23.76 18.34
CA ASN A 128 15.83 -24.01 16.95
C ASN A 128 14.39 -23.57 16.66
N LEU A 129 13.46 -23.82 17.59
CA LEU A 129 12.08 -23.36 17.47
C LEU A 129 12.02 -21.84 17.32
N ARG A 130 12.74 -21.11 18.18
CA ARG A 130 12.85 -19.65 18.11
C ARG A 130 13.39 -19.21 16.75
N ALA A 131 14.51 -19.77 16.29
CA ALA A 131 15.12 -19.41 15.02
C ALA A 131 14.17 -19.62 13.83
N VAL A 132 13.42 -20.74 13.81
CA VAL A 132 12.42 -21.02 12.77
C VAL A 132 11.28 -20.01 12.80
N LEU A 133 10.77 -19.67 13.99
CA LEU A 133 9.69 -18.69 14.14
C LEU A 133 10.12 -17.28 13.77
N GLU A 134 11.31 -16.84 14.19
CA GLU A 134 11.88 -15.54 13.83
C GLU A 134 12.05 -15.42 12.30
N ASN A 135 12.64 -16.44 11.66
CA ASN A 135 12.77 -16.49 10.21
C ASN A 135 11.40 -16.50 9.50
N THR A 136 10.40 -17.20 10.05
CA THR A 136 9.04 -17.19 9.50
C THR A 136 8.40 -15.80 9.56
N VAL A 137 8.61 -15.06 10.66
CA VAL A 137 8.14 -13.67 10.81
C VAL A 137 8.85 -12.76 9.82
N GLU A 138 10.17 -12.84 9.72
CA GLU A 138 10.97 -11.99 8.83
C GLU A 138 10.65 -12.24 7.35
N THR A 139 10.56 -13.50 6.93
CA THR A 139 10.20 -13.85 5.55
C THR A 139 8.78 -13.43 5.19
N THR A 140 7.83 -13.58 6.12
CA THR A 140 6.45 -13.10 5.93
C THR A 140 6.40 -11.58 5.83
N PHE A 141 7.14 -10.88 6.69
CA PHE A 141 7.27 -9.43 6.63
C PHE A 141 7.87 -8.98 5.29
N GLY A 142 8.97 -9.60 4.86
CA GLY A 142 9.62 -9.32 3.58
C GLY A 142 8.66 -9.49 2.40
N ARG A 143 7.91 -10.59 2.36
CA ARG A 143 6.89 -10.84 1.32
C ARG A 143 5.78 -9.79 1.28
N ASN A 144 5.31 -9.35 2.45
CA ASN A 144 4.29 -8.30 2.55
C ASN A 144 4.86 -6.93 2.13
N MET A 145 6.14 -6.67 2.44
CA MET A 145 6.83 -5.43 2.07
C MET A 145 7.04 -5.27 0.57
N VAL A 146 7.11 -6.35 -0.22
CA VAL A 146 7.21 -6.26 -1.68
C VAL A 146 6.07 -5.40 -2.26
N GLN A 147 4.84 -5.63 -1.82
CA GLN A 147 3.67 -4.87 -2.31
C GLN A 147 3.73 -3.39 -1.87
N VAL A 148 4.20 -3.13 -0.66
CA VAL A 148 4.41 -1.77 -0.16
C VAL A 148 5.47 -1.05 -0.99
N ASN A 149 6.55 -1.74 -1.34
CA ASN A 149 7.61 -1.19 -2.18
C ASN A 149 7.12 -0.88 -3.60
N VAL A 150 6.25 -1.71 -4.17
CA VAL A 150 5.57 -1.40 -5.44
C VAL A 150 4.78 -0.10 -5.34
N LEU A 151 3.94 0.07 -4.32
CA LEU A 151 3.15 1.30 -4.15
C LEU A 151 4.04 2.53 -3.93
N LYS A 152 5.12 2.39 -3.15
CA LYS A 152 6.10 3.46 -2.96
C LYS A 152 6.81 3.84 -4.25
N PHE A 153 7.16 2.85 -5.08
CA PHE A 153 7.76 3.09 -6.39
C PHE A 153 6.79 3.81 -7.33
N MET A 154 5.53 3.39 -7.37
CA MET A 154 4.49 4.08 -8.15
C MET A 154 4.35 5.55 -7.73
N ALA A 155 4.34 5.81 -6.41
CA ALA A 155 4.28 7.15 -5.86
C ALA A 155 5.53 7.99 -6.19
N SER A 156 6.73 7.38 -6.18
CA SER A 156 7.95 8.11 -6.54
C SER A 156 8.14 8.31 -8.04
N ALA A 157 7.56 7.43 -8.87
CA ALA A 157 7.61 7.52 -10.32
C ALA A 157 6.60 8.54 -10.89
N ALA A 158 5.47 8.77 -10.22
CA ALA A 158 4.42 9.65 -10.72
C ALA A 158 4.89 11.10 -11.02
N PRO A 159 5.66 11.78 -10.15
CA PRO A 159 6.16 13.12 -10.45
C PRO A 159 7.12 13.14 -11.64
N ALA A 160 7.93 12.08 -11.82
CA ALA A 160 8.86 11.99 -12.95
C ALA A 160 8.11 11.93 -14.28
N PHE A 161 7.04 11.12 -14.38
CA PHE A 161 6.19 11.10 -15.58
C PHE A 161 5.39 12.39 -15.75
N GLY A 162 5.02 13.08 -14.67
CA GLY A 162 4.43 14.42 -14.74
C GLY A 162 5.36 15.44 -15.40
N MET A 163 6.65 15.42 -15.04
CA MET A 163 7.69 16.25 -15.68
C MET A 163 8.00 15.82 -17.12
N ILE A 164 7.95 14.53 -17.46
CA ILE A 164 8.06 14.12 -18.88
C ILE A 164 6.88 14.67 -19.68
N GLY A 165 5.68 14.62 -19.10
CA GLY A 165 4.47 15.18 -19.70
C GLY A 165 4.54 16.68 -19.96
N THR A 166 5.19 17.46 -19.09
CA THR A 166 5.40 18.90 -19.34
C THR A 166 6.27 19.13 -20.56
N LEU A 167 7.35 18.37 -20.70
CA LEU A 167 8.24 18.46 -21.85
C LEU A 167 7.49 18.12 -23.14
N VAL A 168 6.63 17.09 -23.12
CA VAL A 168 5.79 16.73 -24.27
C VAL A 168 4.81 17.86 -24.63
N GLY A 169 4.11 18.42 -23.63
CA GLY A 169 3.18 19.53 -23.86
C GLY A 169 3.87 20.80 -24.39
N LEU A 170 5.08 21.09 -23.89
CA LEU A 170 5.91 22.20 -24.39
C LEU A 170 6.36 21.96 -25.84
N MET A 171 6.75 20.74 -26.21
CA MET A 171 7.09 20.42 -27.62
C MET A 171 5.90 20.67 -28.56
N VAL A 172 4.70 20.24 -28.18
CA VAL A 172 3.47 20.47 -28.96
C VAL A 172 3.13 21.96 -29.06
N MET A 173 3.32 22.71 -27.99
CA MET A 173 3.13 24.16 -27.99
C MET A 173 4.12 24.85 -28.93
N LEU A 174 5.40 24.45 -28.94
CA LEU A 174 6.41 25.04 -29.82
C LEU A 174 6.16 24.73 -31.30
N ASP A 175 5.68 23.53 -31.62
CA ASP A 175 5.30 23.14 -32.99
C ASP A 175 4.19 24.04 -33.57
N THR A 176 3.29 24.52 -32.72
CA THR A 176 2.15 25.36 -33.12
C THR A 176 2.41 26.86 -33.04
N MET A 177 3.57 27.28 -32.52
CA MET A 177 3.91 28.69 -32.25
C MET A 177 4.12 29.54 -33.52
N GLY A 178 4.31 28.92 -34.68
CA GLY A 178 4.36 29.62 -35.98
C GLY A 178 2.99 29.90 -36.63
N GLY A 179 1.89 29.44 -36.02
CA GLY A 179 0.54 29.52 -36.58
C GLY A 179 -0.40 30.43 -35.78
N ASP A 180 -1.65 30.00 -35.63
CA ASP A 180 -2.67 30.73 -34.87
C ASP A 180 -2.43 30.59 -33.35
N PRO A 181 -2.31 31.71 -32.57
CA PRO A 181 -2.10 31.69 -31.13
C PRO A 181 -3.15 30.88 -30.35
N THR A 182 -4.36 30.73 -30.88
CA THR A 182 -5.42 29.92 -30.25
C THR A 182 -5.06 28.43 -30.15
N LYS A 183 -4.14 27.94 -31.00
CA LYS A 183 -3.67 26.54 -31.01
C LYS A 183 -2.61 26.23 -29.94
N LEU A 184 -2.11 27.24 -29.22
CA LEU A 184 -1.14 27.06 -28.13
C LEU A 184 -1.79 26.50 -26.85
N GLY A 185 -3.07 26.83 -26.62
CA GLY A 185 -3.82 26.46 -25.41
C GLY A 185 -3.83 24.96 -25.11
N PRO A 186 -4.12 24.08 -26.08
CA PRO A 186 -4.09 22.63 -25.88
C PRO A 186 -2.73 22.08 -25.41
N GLY A 187 -1.62 22.56 -25.97
CA GLY A 187 -0.27 22.11 -25.59
C GLY A 187 0.08 22.51 -24.16
N LEU A 188 -0.25 23.74 -23.77
CA LEU A 188 -0.07 24.22 -22.40
C LEU A 188 -0.95 23.47 -21.40
N ALA A 189 -2.22 23.20 -21.76
CA ALA A 189 -3.14 22.45 -20.92
C ALA A 189 -2.61 21.03 -20.64
N VAL A 190 -2.04 20.36 -21.66
CA VAL A 190 -1.41 19.05 -21.48
C VAL A 190 -0.27 19.12 -20.48
N ALA A 191 0.64 20.09 -20.62
CA ALA A 191 1.81 20.23 -19.75
C ALA A 191 1.42 20.50 -18.28
N LEU A 192 0.47 21.39 -18.04
CA LEU A 192 0.02 21.70 -16.69
C LEU A 192 -0.75 20.54 -16.06
N CYS A 193 -1.63 19.87 -16.82
CA CYS A 193 -2.39 18.73 -16.32
C CYS A 193 -1.52 17.51 -16.02
N THR A 194 -0.47 17.23 -16.80
CA THR A 194 0.44 16.11 -16.47
C THR A 194 1.20 16.35 -15.17
N THR A 195 1.61 17.59 -14.91
CA THR A 195 2.26 17.93 -13.63
C THR A 195 1.28 17.73 -12.48
N LEU A 196 0.06 18.23 -12.63
CA LEU A 196 -0.99 18.12 -11.64
C LEU A 196 -1.33 16.66 -11.30
N TYR A 197 -1.34 15.76 -12.29
CA TYR A 197 -1.63 14.34 -12.04
C TYR A 197 -0.45 13.55 -11.50
N GLY A 198 0.78 14.01 -11.75
CA GLY A 198 1.99 13.35 -11.27
C GLY A 198 2.34 13.67 -9.82
N VAL A 199 1.98 14.87 -9.36
CA VAL A 199 2.20 15.37 -7.99
C VAL A 199 1.05 14.95 -7.08
#